data_AF-A0A7Y5GIY8-F1
#
_entry.id   AF-A0A7Y5GIY8-F1
#
_cell.length_a   1.000
_cell.length_b   1.000
_cell.length_c   1.000
_cell.angle_alpha   90.00
_cell.angle_beta   90.00
_cell.angle_gamma   90.00
#
_symmetry.space_group_name_H-M   'P 1'
#
loop_
_entity.id
_entity.type
_entity.pdbx_description
1 polymer ?
#
loop_
_entity_poly.entity_id
_entity_poly.type
_entity_poly.pdbx_seq_one_letter_code
_entity_poly.pdbx_strand_id
1 'polypeptide(L)'
;MYFEILHLRLVAVVKSRIRNGEVSERRLAHITGISQPHIHNVLKGVRVLSPSLADRLLKVLGISILDLIEPSEFERLRSLKGTDTPG
;
A
#
# COMPACT_ATOMS: atom_id res chain seq x y z
N MET A 1 12.81 4.96 5.91
CA MET A 1 11.43 4.66 5.45
C MET A 1 10.53 4.52 6.65
N TYR A 2 9.40 5.23 6.68
CA TYR A 2 8.45 5.22 7.81
C TYR A 2 7.12 4.60 7.37
N PHE A 3 6.37 4.03 8.33
CA PHE A 3 5.07 3.39 8.05
C PHE A 3 4.07 4.32 7.35
N GLU A 4 4.06 5.60 7.71
CA GLU A 4 3.20 6.60 7.08
C GLU A 4 3.46 6.73 5.57
N ILE A 5 4.72 6.67 5.14
CA ILE A 5 5.09 6.70 3.72
C ILE A 5 4.55 5.47 2.99
N LEU A 6 4.66 4.28 3.60
CA LEU A 6 4.09 3.06 3.04
C LEU A 6 2.57 3.13 2.92
N HIS A 7 1.89 3.71 3.92
CA HIS A 7 0.43 3.93 3.88
C HIS A 7 0.03 4.87 2.73
N LEU A 8 0.74 6.00 2.58
CA LEU A 8 0.49 6.95 1.51
C LEU A 8 0.69 6.31 0.13
N ARG A 9 1.77 5.54 -0.04
CA ARG A 9 2.05 4.83 -1.29
C ARG A 9 1.03 3.73 -1.58
N LEU A 10 0.59 2.97 -0.58
CA LEU A 10 -0.49 2.00 -0.74
C LEU A 10 -1.78 2.68 -1.22
N VAL A 11 -2.18 3.80 -0.62
CA VAL A 11 -3.34 4.58 -1.09
C VAL A 11 -3.16 5.04 -2.53
N ALA A 12 -1.97 5.51 -2.90
CA ALA A 12 -1.67 5.92 -4.27
C ALA A 12 -1.78 4.76 -5.27
N VAL A 13 -1.24 3.57 -4.94
CA VAL A 13 -1.37 2.37 -5.77
C VAL A 13 -2.84 1.98 -5.94
N VAL A 14 -3.62 1.95 -4.85
CA VAL A 14 -5.06 1.62 -4.90
C VAL A 14 -5.81 2.61 -5.80
N LYS A 15 -5.56 3.92 -5.64
CA LYS A 15 -6.14 4.95 -6.52
C LYS A 15 -5.77 4.73 -7.98
N SER A 16 -4.52 4.36 -8.24
CA SER A 16 -4.04 4.10 -9.60
C SER A 16 -4.79 2.94 -10.25
N ARG A 17 -4.91 1.81 -9.54
CA ARG A 17 -5.67 0.64 -10.02
C ARG A 17 -7.15 0.96 -10.28
N ILE A 18 -7.76 1.80 -9.44
CA ILE A 18 -9.14 2.25 -9.65
C ILE A 18 -9.26 3.11 -10.90
N ARG A 19 -8.37 4.10 -11.06
CA ARG A 19 -8.36 4.97 -12.24
C ARG A 19 -8.10 4.18 -13.53
N ASN A 20 -7.29 3.13 -13.47
CA ASN A 20 -6.99 2.25 -14.59
C ASN A 20 -8.12 1.22 -14.87
N GLY A 21 -9.16 1.16 -14.04
CA GLY A 21 -10.27 0.21 -14.19
C GLY A 21 -9.97 -1.23 -13.75
N GLU A 22 -8.83 -1.48 -13.11
CA GLU A 22 -8.42 -2.82 -12.65
C GLU A 22 -9.30 -3.30 -11.49
N VAL A 23 -9.80 -2.38 -10.67
CA VAL A 23 -10.73 -2.66 -9.55
C VAL A 23 -11.63 -1.45 -9.31
N SER A 24 -12.87 -1.65 -8.87
CA SER A 24 -13.75 -0.55 -8.44
C SER A 24 -13.75 -0.39 -6.92
N GLU A 25 -14.07 0.80 -6.41
CA GLU A 25 -14.26 1.01 -4.95
C GLU A 25 -15.27 0.03 -4.35
N ARG A 26 -16.36 -0.25 -5.08
CA ARG A 26 -17.39 -1.22 -4.68
C ARG A 26 -16.84 -2.64 -4.59
N ARG A 27 -16.05 -3.08 -5.58
CA ARG A 27 -15.40 -4.40 -5.55
C ARG A 27 -14.41 -4.47 -4.40
N LEU A 28 -13.62 -3.41 -4.19
CA LEU A 28 -12.66 -3.32 -3.10
C LEU A 28 -13.35 -3.46 -1.74
N ALA A 29 -14.41 -2.69 -1.51
CA ALA A 29 -15.24 -2.77 -0.32
C ALA A 29 -15.75 -4.21 -0.06
N HIS A 30 -16.27 -4.86 -1.09
CA HIS A 30 -16.76 -6.24 -1.00
C HIS A 30 -15.66 -7.22 -0.60
N ILE A 31 -14.51 -7.22 -1.29
CA ILE A 31 -13.43 -8.19 -1.02
C ILE A 31 -12.68 -7.89 0.27
N THR A 32 -12.66 -6.63 0.72
CA THR A 32 -12.10 -6.26 2.03
C THR A 32 -13.11 -6.43 3.16
N GLY A 33 -14.39 -6.68 2.90
CA GLY A 33 -15.43 -6.75 3.93
C GLY A 33 -15.64 -5.45 4.70
N ILE A 34 -15.42 -4.30 4.06
CA ILE A 34 -15.69 -2.97 4.64
C ILE A 34 -16.70 -2.23 3.78
N SER A 35 -17.35 -1.20 4.32
CA SER A 35 -18.34 -0.46 3.55
C SER A 35 -17.68 0.38 2.44
N GLN A 36 -18.35 0.51 1.29
CA GLN A 36 -17.89 1.37 0.20
C GLN A 36 -17.66 2.83 0.64
N PRO A 37 -18.54 3.46 1.47
CA PRO A 37 -18.25 4.78 2.03
C PRO A 37 -16.95 4.83 2.86
N HIS A 38 -16.58 3.74 3.53
CA HIS A 38 -15.31 3.69 4.26
C HIS A 38 -14.12 3.68 3.29
N ILE A 39 -14.13 2.83 2.26
CA ILE A 39 -13.12 2.84 1.18
C ILE A 39 -13.02 4.25 0.57
N HIS A 40 -14.16 4.82 0.17
CA HIS A 40 -14.20 6.13 -0.47
C HIS A 40 -13.56 7.22 0.40
N ASN A 41 -13.89 7.23 1.70
CA ASN A 41 -13.34 8.21 2.64
C ASN A 41 -11.84 8.02 2.87
N VAL A 42 -11.35 6.77 2.92
CA VAL A 42 -9.91 6.49 3.01
C VAL A 42 -9.20 6.99 1.76
N LEU A 43 -9.74 6.70 0.56
CA LEU A 43 -9.15 7.15 -0.70
C LEU A 43 -9.22 8.68 -0.85
N LYS A 44 -10.27 9.35 -0.37
CA LYS A 44 -10.30 10.82 -0.34
C LYS A 44 -9.41 11.45 0.73
N GLY A 45 -8.80 10.67 1.63
CA GLY A 45 -8.00 11.18 2.75
C GLY A 45 -8.84 11.74 3.90
N VAL A 46 -10.15 11.52 3.89
CA VAL A 46 -11.08 11.92 4.97
C VAL A 46 -10.93 10.99 6.17
N ARG A 47 -10.59 9.72 5.94
CA ARG A 47 -10.32 8.74 6.99
C ARG A 47 -8.90 8.20 6.87
N VAL A 48 -8.25 7.97 8.01
CA VAL A 48 -6.95 7.33 8.07
C VAL A 48 -7.09 5.86 7.69
N LEU A 49 -6.16 5.37 6.87
CA LEU A 49 -6.00 3.95 6.60
C LEU A 49 -5.42 3.26 7.84
N SER A 50 -6.21 2.42 8.51
CA SER A 50 -5.72 1.64 9.65
C SER A 50 -4.71 0.58 9.19
N PRO A 51 -3.75 0.17 10.05
CA PRO A 51 -2.81 -0.90 9.73
C PRO A 51 -3.50 -2.21 9.30
N SER A 52 -4.55 -2.61 10.02
CA SER A 52 -5.31 -3.83 9.70
C SER A 52 -6.01 -3.77 8.34
N LEU A 53 -6.46 -2.59 7.91
CA LEU A 53 -7.03 -2.39 6.59
C LEU A 53 -5.92 -2.34 5.52
N ALA A 54 -4.76 -1.76 5.83
CA ALA A 54 -3.60 -1.77 4.94
C ALA A 54 -3.17 -3.21 4.63
N ASP A 55 -3.01 -4.06 5.65
CA ASP A 55 -2.67 -5.48 5.49
C ASP A 55 -3.70 -6.22 4.63
N ARG A 56 -4.98 -5.92 4.85
CA ARG A 56 -6.07 -6.52 4.06
C ARG A 56 -5.99 -6.09 2.60
N LEU A 57 -5.75 -4.81 2.33
CA LEU A 57 -5.60 -4.28 0.97
C LEU A 57 -4.39 -4.90 0.26
N LEU A 58 -3.25 -5.00 0.94
CA LEU A 58 -2.05 -5.68 0.43
C LEU A 58 -2.37 -7.11 0.01
N LYS A 59 -3.01 -7.86 0.92
CA LYS A 59 -3.38 -9.26 0.69
C LYS A 59 -4.36 -9.43 -0.49
N VAL A 60 -5.46 -8.69 -0.52
CA VAL A 60 -6.51 -8.90 -1.55
C VAL A 60 -6.11 -8.37 -2.93
N LEU A 61 -5.16 -7.43 -2.99
CA LEU A 61 -4.64 -6.88 -4.24
C LEU A 61 -3.35 -7.58 -4.71
N GLY A 62 -2.81 -8.52 -3.92
CA GLY A 62 -1.55 -9.18 -4.21
C GLY A 62 -0.37 -8.21 -4.28
N ILE A 63 -0.37 -7.19 -3.41
CA ILE A 63 0.70 -6.19 -3.32
C ILE A 63 1.62 -6.58 -2.17
N SER A 64 2.92 -6.72 -2.47
CA SER A 64 3.98 -6.83 -1.47
C SER A 64 4.36 -5.45 -0.94
N ILE A 65 4.86 -5.39 0.31
CA ILE A 65 5.47 -4.15 0.83
C ILE A 65 6.62 -3.69 -0.07
N LEU A 66 7.33 -4.62 -0.71
CA LEU A 66 8.42 -4.30 -1.63
C LEU A 66 7.94 -3.53 -2.87
N ASP A 67 6.70 -3.74 -3.31
CA ASP A 67 6.10 -3.02 -4.43
C ASP A 67 5.78 -1.55 -4.08
N LEU A 68 5.83 -1.20 -2.80
CA LEU A 68 5.65 0.16 -2.29
C LEU A 68 6.98 0.90 -2.06
N ILE A 69 8.12 0.26 -2.32
CA ILE A 69 9.44 0.86 -2.14
C ILE A 69 9.92 1.38 -3.48
N GLU A 70 10.42 2.61 -3.53
CA GLU A 70 11.01 3.12 -4.77
C GLU A 70 12.33 2.37 -5.07
N PRO A 71 12.65 2.07 -6.34
CA PRO A 71 13.88 1.36 -6.68
C PRO A 71 15.14 2.01 -6.09
N SER A 72 15.21 3.34 -6.09
CA SER A 72 16.34 4.10 -5.52
C SER A 72 16.48 3.93 -4.00
N GLU A 73 15.37 3.79 -3.29
CA GLU A 73 15.37 3.51 -1.84
C GLU A 73 15.75 2.06 -1.57
N PHE A 74 15.29 1.13 -2.40
CA PHE A 74 15.66 -0.28 -2.29
C PHE A 74 17.17 -0.47 -2.44
N GLU A 75 17.79 0.15 -3.46
CA GLU A 75 19.24 0.12 -3.65
C GLU A 75 20.00 0.71 -2.46
N ARG A 76 19.52 1.83 -1.91
CA ARG A 76 20.11 2.45 -0.71
C ARG A 76 20.01 1.54 0.52
N LEU A 77 18.86 0.89 0.74
CA LEU A 77 18.67 -0.05 1.84
C LEU A 77 19.54 -1.30 1.68
N ARG A 78 19.72 -1.77 0.45
CA ARG A 78 20.60 -2.89 0.12
C ARG A 78 22.07 -2.55 0.37
N SER A 79 22.52 -1.36 -0.04
CA SER A 79 23.90 -0.92 0.16
C SER A 79 24.24 -0.71 1.64
N LEU A 80 23.28 -0.25 2.45
CA LEU A 80 23.45 -0.09 3.90
C LEU A 80 23.52 -1.41 4.66
N LYS A 81 22.89 -2.48 4.14
CA LYS A 81 22.94 -3.83 4.73
C LYS A 81 24.12 -4.67 4.23
N GLY A 82 24.89 -4.16 3.27
CA GLY A 82 26.01 -4.85 2.65
C GLY A 82 27.36 -4.69 3.35
N THR A 83 27.44 -4.04 4.52
CA THR A 83 28.70 -3.83 5.25
C THR A 83 28.96 -4.82 6.39
N ASP A 84 28.00 -5.69 6.73
CA ASP A 84 28.17 -6.72 7.77
C ASP A 84 28.34 -8.12 7.15
N THR A 85 29.38 -8.29 6.33
CA THR A 85 30.13 -9.56 6.29
C THR A 85 31.57 -9.28 5.84
N PRO A 86 32.50 -9.21 6.80
CA PRO A 86 33.76 -9.93 6.62
C PRO A 86 34.07 -10.78 7.87
N GLY A 87 34.30 -12.09 7.64
CA GLY A 87 34.88 -13.02 8.62
C GLY A 87 33.92 -14.10 9.08
#